data_AF-A0A317ULI6-F1
#
_entry.id   AF-A0A317ULI6-F1
#
_cell.length_a   1.000
_cell.length_b   1.000
_cell.length_c   1.000
_cell.angle_alpha   90.00
_cell.angle_beta   90.00
_cell.angle_gamma   90.00
#
_symmetry.space_group_name_H-M   'P 1'
#
loop_
_entity.id
_entity.type
_entity.pdbx_description
1 polymer ?
#
loop_
_entity_poly.entity_id
_entity_poly.type
_entity_poly.pdbx_seq_one_letter_code
_entity_poly.pdbx_strand_id
1 'polypeptide(L)'
;MSKRTRIHPVQFYLNDDEQYILEEKYRLSRMKSKSAFLRKMILYGFVYEVDYSHIRKMNTLLGNISSNLNQITHRINSTNTVYPKDLDDIKELMEKIWQLQKSMVSKQPLIKQ
;
A
#
# COMPACT_ATOMS: atom_id res chain seq x y z
N MET A 1 40.82 -14.47 26.53
CA MET A 1 39.50 -13.96 26.10
C MET A 1 38.83 -15.00 25.22
N SER A 2 37.56 -15.35 25.47
CA SER A 2 36.85 -16.34 24.64
C SER A 2 36.58 -15.79 23.24
N LYS A 3 36.65 -16.67 22.23
CA LYS A 3 36.37 -16.31 20.83
C LYS A 3 34.90 -15.90 20.68
N ARG A 4 34.65 -14.69 20.18
CA ARG A 4 33.28 -14.20 19.94
C ARG A 4 32.65 -15.00 18.79
N THR A 5 31.40 -15.41 18.96
CA THR A 5 30.62 -16.07 17.90
C THR A 5 29.99 -15.08 16.92
N ARG A 6 29.83 -13.82 17.32
CA ARG A 6 29.24 -12.74 16.51
C ARG A 6 30.34 -11.76 16.09
N ILE A 7 30.83 -11.93 14.87
CA ILE A 7 32.04 -11.23 14.36
C ILE A 7 31.74 -10.12 13.34
N HIS A 8 30.54 -10.10 12.75
CA HIS A 8 30.17 -9.11 11.74
C HIS A 8 29.45 -7.91 12.40
N PRO A 9 30.07 -6.71 12.42
CA PRO A 9 29.40 -5.50 12.90
C PRO A 9 28.40 -4.98 11.85
N VAL A 10 27.30 -4.40 12.31
CA VAL A 10 26.31 -3.69 11.49
C VAL A 10 26.13 -2.30 12.08
N GLN A 11 26.25 -1.26 11.26
CA GLN A 11 26.13 0.14 11.66
C GLN A 11 25.15 0.86 10.72
N PHE A 12 24.26 1.66 11.28
CA PHE A 12 23.35 2.55 10.56
C PHE A 12 23.18 3.83 11.37
N TYR A 13 22.87 4.92 10.68
CA TYR A 13 22.64 6.22 11.28
C TYR A 13 21.14 6.48 11.33
N LEU A 14 20.68 7.05 12.44
CA LEU A 14 19.29 7.42 12.67
C LEU A 14 19.21 8.94 12.86
N ASN A 15 18.16 9.54 12.34
CA ASN A 15 17.77 10.89 12.76
C ASN A 15 17.09 10.86 14.14
N ASP A 16 16.77 12.04 14.68
CA ASP A 16 16.22 12.16 16.04
C ASP A 16 14.89 11.42 16.23
N ASP A 17 14.00 11.46 15.24
CA ASP A 17 12.70 10.78 15.28
C ASP A 17 12.85 9.26 15.22
N GLU A 18 13.71 8.76 14.33
CA GLU A 18 14.01 7.35 14.22
C GLU A 18 14.66 6.80 15.49
N GLN A 19 15.55 7.59 16.11
CA GLN A 19 16.17 7.26 17.39
C GLN A 19 15.11 7.19 18.49
N TYR A 20 14.21 8.17 18.57
CA TYR A 20 13.10 8.17 19.54
C TYR A 20 12.23 6.92 19.41
N ILE A 21 11.84 6.56 18.18
CA ILE A 21 11.04 5.36 17.90
C ILE A 21 11.80 4.09 18.32
N LEU A 22 13.10 4.01 18.06
CA LEU A 22 13.92 2.88 18.47
C LEU A 22 13.96 2.75 20.00
N GLU A 23 14.16 3.84 20.74
CA GLU A 23 14.18 3.83 22.20
C GLU A 23 12.86 3.35 22.78
N GLU A 24 11.74 3.87 22.27
CA GLU A 24 10.41 3.51 22.77
C GLU A 24 10.11 2.02 22.53
N LYS A 25 10.39 1.52 21.31
CA LYS A 25 10.21 0.09 21.00
C LYS A 25 11.13 -0.79 21.84
N TYR A 26 12.39 -0.38 22.04
CA TYR A 26 13.33 -1.08 22.90
C TYR A 26 12.85 -1.13 24.36
N ARG A 27 12.39 0.00 24.91
CA ARG A 27 11.83 0.10 26.26
C ARG A 27 10.65 -0.85 26.45
N LEU A 28 9.73 -0.89 25.49
CA LEU A 28 8.58 -1.78 25.51
C LEU A 28 8.96 -3.26 25.38
N SER A 29 10.04 -3.57 24.67
CA SER A 29 10.52 -4.96 24.49
C SER A 29 11.04 -5.62 25.76
N ARG A 30 11.43 -4.84 26.79
CA ARG A 30 12.05 -5.29 28.04
C ARG A 30 13.31 -6.16 27.85
N MET A 31 13.99 -6.01 26.71
CA MET A 31 15.20 -6.78 26.41
C MET A 31 16.44 -6.18 27.10
N LYS A 32 17.43 -7.03 27.35
CA LYS A 32 18.65 -6.65 28.10
C LYS A 32 19.56 -5.66 27.38
N SER A 33 19.47 -5.57 26.05
CA SER A 33 20.25 -4.62 25.26
C SER A 33 19.59 -4.31 23.92
N LYS A 34 19.86 -3.11 23.39
CA LYS A 34 19.41 -2.69 22.05
C LYS A 34 19.89 -3.66 20.98
N SER A 35 21.13 -4.16 21.08
CA SER A 35 21.65 -5.15 20.13
C SER A 35 20.90 -6.48 20.18
N ALA A 36 20.40 -6.90 21.35
CA ALA A 36 19.56 -8.09 21.44
C ALA A 36 18.18 -7.85 20.83
N PHE A 37 17.59 -6.67 21.07
CA PHE A 37 16.34 -6.24 20.48
C PHE A 37 16.41 -6.18 18.94
N LEU A 38 17.34 -5.41 18.40
CA LEU A 38 17.55 -5.27 16.95
C LEU A 38 17.81 -6.62 16.29
N ARG A 39 18.64 -7.47 16.90
CA ARG A 39 18.89 -8.82 16.37
C ARG A 39 17.63 -9.68 16.38
N LYS A 40 16.79 -9.59 17.40
CA LYS A 40 15.52 -10.31 17.45
C LYS A 40 14.57 -9.83 16.33
N MET A 41 14.52 -8.52 16.10
CA MET A 41 13.74 -7.95 14.99
C MET A 41 14.26 -8.39 13.63
N ILE A 42 15.58 -8.47 13.42
CA ILE A 42 16.16 -8.88 12.13
C ILE A 42 15.99 -10.38 11.90
N LEU A 43 16.18 -11.22 12.93
CA LEU A 43 16.13 -12.68 12.79
C LEU A 43 14.72 -13.25 12.74
N TYR A 44 13.78 -12.63 13.47
CA TYR A 44 12.41 -13.14 13.63
C TYR A 44 11.35 -12.16 13.13
N GLY A 45 11.75 -10.99 12.63
CA GLY A 45 10.84 -10.11 11.91
C GLY A 45 10.42 -10.79 10.61
N PHE A 46 9.13 -10.76 10.33
CA PHE A 46 8.62 -11.23 9.05
C PHE A 46 8.96 -10.20 7.97
N VAL A 47 9.64 -10.64 6.91
CA VAL A 47 9.81 -9.86 5.69
C VAL A 47 8.71 -10.29 4.74
N TYR A 48 7.75 -9.40 4.49
CA TYR A 48 6.71 -9.62 3.51
C TYR A 48 7.07 -8.89 2.22
N GLU A 49 7.14 -9.63 1.12
CA GLU A 49 7.07 -9.04 -0.20
C GLU A 49 5.60 -8.82 -0.53
N VAL A 50 5.17 -7.56 -0.54
CA VAL A 50 3.80 -7.21 -0.91
C VAL A 50 3.81 -6.80 -2.38
N ASP A 51 3.25 -7.64 -3.24
CA ASP A 51 3.08 -7.31 -4.66
C ASP A 51 1.90 -6.33 -4.84
N TYR A 52 2.24 -5.08 -5.17
CA TYR A 52 1.27 -4.02 -5.48
C TYR A 52 0.90 -3.95 -6.97
N SER A 53 1.37 -4.87 -7.81
CA SER A 53 1.11 -4.88 -9.26
C SER A 53 -0.38 -4.78 -9.58
N HIS A 54 -1.22 -5.45 -8.79
CA HIS A 54 -2.67 -5.49 -8.97
C HIS A 54 -3.33 -4.14 -8.67
N ILE A 55 -2.88 -3.44 -7.62
CA ILE A 55 -3.36 -2.09 -7.28
C ILE A 55 -2.92 -1.09 -8.36
N ARG A 56 -1.68 -1.20 -8.83
CA ARG A 56 -1.18 -0.35 -9.92
C ARG A 56 -2.00 -0.53 -11.20
N LYS A 57 -2.30 -1.78 -11.58
CA LYS A 57 -3.15 -2.09 -12.73
C LYS A 57 -4.55 -1.51 -12.57
N MET A 58 -5.13 -1.57 -11.38
CA MET A 58 -6.42 -0.95 -11.11
C MET A 58 -6.39 0.57 -11.28
N ASN A 59 -5.38 1.26 -10.73
CA ASN A 59 -5.28 2.72 -10.86
C ASN A 59 -5.22 3.15 -12.33
N THR A 60 -4.53 2.38 -13.18
CA THR A 60 -4.56 2.59 -14.63
C THR A 60 -5.97 2.45 -15.22
N LEU A 61 -6.72 1.40 -14.85
CA LEU A 61 -8.08 1.18 -15.34
C LEU A 61 -9.06 2.26 -14.85
N LEU A 62 -8.93 2.71 -13.60
CA LEU A 62 -9.70 3.83 -13.05
C LEU A 62 -9.38 5.14 -13.78
N GLY A 63 -8.10 5.39 -14.11
CA GLY A 63 -7.69 6.54 -14.91
C GLY A 63 -8.36 6.55 -16.30
N ASN A 64 -8.46 5.40 -16.95
CA ASN A 64 -9.17 5.28 -18.23
C ASN A 64 -10.68 5.58 -18.08
N ILE A 65 -11.31 5.09 -17.01
CA ILE A 65 -12.73 5.39 -16.74
C ILE A 65 -12.94 6.88 -16.46
N SER A 66 -12.05 7.52 -15.69
CA SER A 66 -12.10 8.96 -15.44
C SER A 66 -11.94 9.77 -16.74
N SER A 67 -11.07 9.34 -17.65
CA SER A 67 -10.93 9.96 -18.97
C SER A 67 -12.22 9.86 -19.79
N ASN A 68 -12.86 8.68 -19.80
CA ASN A 68 -14.14 8.49 -20.50
C ASN A 68 -15.25 9.36 -19.90
N LEU A 69 -15.31 9.49 -18.57
CA LEU A 69 -16.26 10.38 -17.91
C LEU A 69 -16.04 11.85 -18.31
N ASN A 70 -14.78 12.29 -18.36
CA ASN A 70 -14.45 13.65 -18.80
C ASN A 70 -14.90 13.92 -20.25
N GLN A 71 -14.84 12.91 -21.13
CA GLN A 71 -15.36 13.06 -22.50
C GLN A 71 -16.89 13.26 -22.52
N ILE A 72 -17.62 12.56 -21.65
CA ILE A 72 -19.07 12.76 -21.48
C ILE A 72 -19.33 14.17 -20.94
N THR A 73 -18.57 14.61 -19.93
CA THR A 73 -18.69 15.97 -19.38
C THR A 73 -18.42 17.04 -20.45
N HIS A 74 -17.37 16.89 -21.25
CA HIS A 74 -17.08 17.81 -22.35
C HIS A 74 -18.21 17.85 -23.38
N ARG A 75 -18.76 16.69 -23.75
CA ARG A 75 -19.91 16.58 -24.67
C ARG A 75 -21.12 17.34 -24.12
N ILE A 76 -21.53 17.07 -22.88
CA ILE A 76 -22.65 17.75 -22.21
C ILE A 76 -22.43 19.27 -22.16
N ASN A 77 -21.24 19.72 -21.78
CA ASN A 77 -20.91 21.14 -21.69
C ASN A 77 -20.91 21.82 -23.07
N SER A 78 -20.56 21.10 -24.14
CA SER A 78 -20.57 21.63 -25.52
C SER A 78 -21.96 21.72 -26.14
N THR A 79 -22.86 20.78 -25.82
CA THR A 79 -24.23 20.73 -26.35
C THR A 79 -25.23 21.44 -25.44
N ASN A 80 -24.82 21.78 -24.22
CA ASN A 80 -25.65 22.28 -23.13
C ASN A 80 -26.93 21.44 -22.90
N THR A 81 -26.86 20.15 -23.26
CA THR A 81 -27.99 19.21 -23.28
C THR A 81 -27.50 17.86 -22.80
N VAL A 82 -28.24 17.24 -21.88
CA VAL A 82 -27.98 15.88 -21.40
C VAL A 82 -28.84 14.91 -22.20
N TYR A 83 -28.21 14.00 -22.94
CA TYR A 83 -28.92 12.96 -23.68
C TYR A 83 -29.13 11.72 -22.79
N PRO A 84 -30.20 10.95 -23.01
CA PRO A 84 -30.40 9.66 -22.32
C PRO A 84 -29.18 8.74 -22.46
N LYS A 85 -28.52 8.76 -23.62
CA LYS A 85 -27.29 8.01 -23.87
C LYS A 85 -26.14 8.40 -22.93
N ASP A 86 -26.01 9.66 -22.54
CA ASP A 86 -24.97 10.09 -21.61
C ASP A 86 -25.18 9.47 -20.21
N LEU A 87 -26.46 9.34 -19.80
CA LEU A 87 -26.82 8.65 -18.55
C LEU A 87 -26.55 7.15 -18.62
N ASP A 88 -26.81 6.53 -19.77
CA ASP A 88 -26.52 5.11 -19.99
C ASP A 88 -25.00 4.85 -20.02
N ASP A 89 -24.22 5.69 -20.70
CA ASP A 89 -22.75 5.65 -20.71
C ASP A 89 -22.19 5.77 -19.27
N ILE A 90 -22.74 6.69 -18.46
CA ILE A 90 -22.33 6.85 -17.05
C ILE A 90 -22.67 5.61 -16.22
N LYS A 91 -23.87 5.03 -16.38
CA LYS A 91 -24.25 3.80 -15.67
C LYS A 91 -23.31 2.64 -16.01
N GLU A 92 -22.92 2.50 -17.28
CA GLU A 92 -21.99 1.46 -17.70
C GLU A 92 -20.59 1.67 -17.09
N LEU A 93 -20.11 2.92 -17.01
CA LEU A 93 -18.85 3.25 -16.34
C LEU A 93 -18.93 2.96 -14.83
N MET A 94 -20.05 3.25 -14.17
CA MET A 94 -20.26 2.91 -12.75
C MET A 94 -20.23 1.40 -12.52
N GLU A 95 -20.87 0.62 -13.40
CA GLU A 95 -20.84 -0.85 -13.30
C GLU A 95 -19.41 -1.40 -13.48
N LYS A 96 -18.63 -0.84 -14.41
CA LYS A 96 -17.22 -1.20 -14.58
C LYS A 96 -16.40 -0.91 -13.32
N ILE A 97 -16.61 0.25 -12.67
CA ILE A 97 -15.97 0.57 -11.39
C ILE A 97 -16.35 -0.46 -10.32
N TRP A 98 -17.65 -0.81 -10.22
CA TRP A 98 -18.14 -1.78 -9.26
C TRP A 98 -17.49 -3.16 -9.44
N GLN A 99 -17.44 -3.67 -10.67
CA GLN A 99 -16.80 -4.95 -10.97
C GLN A 99 -15.30 -4.94 -10.68
N LEU A 100 -14.61 -3.83 -10.99
CA LEU A 100 -13.19 -3.65 -10.67
C LEU A 100 -12.95 -3.69 -9.16
N GLN A 101 -13.72 -2.94 -8.38
CA GLN A 101 -13.62 -2.93 -6.92
C GLN A 101 -13.90 -4.31 -6.33
N LYS A 102 -14.96 -4.98 -6.77
CA LYS A 102 -15.31 -6.35 -6.32
C LYS A 102 -14.18 -7.34 -6.58
N SER A 103 -13.55 -7.25 -7.76
CA SER A 103 -12.43 -8.11 -8.14
C SER A 103 -11.15 -7.85 -7.34
N MET A 104 -11.01 -6.64 -6.78
CA MET A 104 -9.85 -6.28 -5.95
C MET A 104 -10.02 -6.78 -4.52
N VAL A 105 -11.19 -6.53 -3.91
CA VAL A 105 -11.48 -6.98 -2.54
C VAL A 105 -11.38 -8.50 -2.44
N SER A 106 -11.76 -9.24 -3.48
CA SER A 106 -11.63 -10.70 -3.49
C SER A 106 -10.20 -11.21 -3.61
N LYS A 107 -9.25 -10.38 -4.10
CA LYS A 107 -7.84 -10.71 -4.25
C LYS A 107 -6.96 -10.22 -3.11
N GLN A 108 -7.53 -9.46 -2.18
CA GLN A 108 -6.78 -8.99 -1.02
C GLN A 108 -6.38 -10.19 -0.16
N PRO A 109 -5.07 -10.35 0.17
CA PRO A 109 -4.67 -11.42 1.06
C PRO A 109 -5.35 -11.18 2.42
N LEU A 110 -6.29 -12.06 2.76
CA LEU A 110 -6.83 -12.12 4.10
C LEU A 110 -5.67 -12.51 5.00
N ILE A 111 -5.15 -11.55 5.76
CA ILE A 111 -4.31 -11.85 6.92
C ILE A 111 -5.23 -12.56 7.90
N LYS A 112 -5.35 -13.89 7.76
CA LYS A 112 -5.96 -14.73 8.78
C LYS A 112 -5.02 -14.68 9.97
N GLN A 113 -5.48 -14.02 11.03
CA GLN A 113 -4.84 -14.06 12.35
C GLN A 113 -4.85 -15.49 12.89
#